data_AF-A0A3E4YBQ1-F1
#
_entry.id   AF-A0A3E4YBQ1-F1
#
_cell.length_a   1.000
_cell.length_b   1.000
_cell.length_c   1.000
_cell.angle_alpha   90.00
_cell.angle_beta   90.00
_cell.angle_gamma   90.00
#
_symmetry.space_group_name_H-M   'P 1'
#
loop_
_entity.id
_entity.type
_entity.pdbx_description
1 polymer ?
#
loop_
_entity_poly.entity_id
_entity_poly.type
_entity_poly.pdbx_seq_one_letter_code
_entity_poly.pdbx_strand_id
1 'polypeptide(L)'
;MNCCICNKEINILNSKKSNNNHICNECYNHLPQLIKEKINNYMPYELNSYIEYDKLYHNDLIDIFTKTCSFGEVILDEHHGLIAFCKNIKNDKLPDTCHDIYKVLEIEDFDLAMKNPSIYHNSVIADIEMSIVFHNPDIKITKVVKHHEKCEAIRTNKGYDYSIPPILSIFVGMIDKARERAYKKECNNLYEFFDLKNKKEYELAKATLMVDDYYDEQILKEQRNKLLKIYHPDENIDESICLKYSQKINEAYKVLKKKLKG
;
A
#
# COMPACT_ATOMS: atom_id res chain seq x y z
N MET A 1 20.54 11.56 -26.55
CA MET A 1 20.65 11.54 -25.07
C MET A 1 19.62 10.54 -24.55
N ASN A 2 19.74 10.04 -23.32
CA ASN A 2 18.87 8.97 -22.83
C ASN A 2 18.01 9.45 -21.66
N CYS A 3 16.82 8.87 -21.52
CA CYS A 3 15.96 9.05 -20.36
C CYS A 3 16.66 8.48 -19.12
N CYS A 4 16.76 9.25 -18.03
CA CYS A 4 17.41 8.79 -16.79
C CYS A 4 16.62 7.73 -16.01
N ILE A 5 15.40 7.41 -16.45
CA ILE A 5 14.55 6.38 -15.84
C ILE A 5 14.57 5.10 -16.68
N CYS A 6 14.16 5.19 -17.94
CA CYS A 6 13.97 4.01 -18.80
C CYS A 6 15.10 3.76 -19.82
N ASN A 7 16.15 4.59 -19.82
CA ASN A 7 17.30 4.53 -20.74
C ASN A 7 16.98 4.59 -22.24
N LYS A 8 15.71 4.78 -22.64
CA LYS A 8 15.33 5.00 -24.04
C LYS A 8 16.00 6.27 -24.57
N GLU A 9 16.44 6.21 -25.83
CA GLU A 9 16.93 7.39 -26.54
C GLU A 9 15.82 8.43 -26.68
N ILE A 10 16.13 9.68 -26.37
CA ILE A 10 15.20 10.81 -26.40
C ILE A 10 15.83 12.03 -27.05
N ASN A 11 14.98 12.87 -27.64
CA ASN A 11 15.33 14.21 -28.11
C ASN A 11 14.95 15.26 -27.05
N ILE A 12 15.58 16.43 -27.11
CA ILE A 12 15.34 17.51 -26.13
C ILE A 12 13.88 17.97 -26.15
N LEU A 13 13.26 17.98 -27.34
CA LEU A 13 11.87 18.40 -27.55
C LEU A 13 10.83 17.53 -26.83
N ASN A 14 11.09 16.22 -26.67
CA ASN A 14 10.15 15.28 -26.03
C ASN A 14 10.63 14.82 -24.64
N SER A 15 11.33 15.71 -23.93
CA SER A 15 11.87 15.43 -22.61
C SER A 15 11.65 16.56 -21.63
N LYS A 16 11.70 16.25 -20.34
CA LYS A 16 11.73 17.24 -19.25
C LYS A 16 13.09 17.18 -18.56
N LYS A 17 13.61 18.33 -18.15
CA LYS A 17 14.86 18.42 -17.40
C LYS A 17 14.61 18.03 -15.94
N SER A 18 15.47 17.19 -15.36
CA SER A 18 15.45 16.79 -13.95
C SER A 18 16.87 16.65 -13.43
N ASN A 19 17.31 17.51 -12.52
CA ASN A 19 18.63 17.48 -11.86
C ASN A 19 19.80 17.12 -12.82
N ASN A 20 20.07 17.98 -13.81
CA ASN A 20 21.04 17.80 -14.90
C ASN A 20 20.80 16.59 -15.85
N ASN A 21 19.79 15.79 -15.61
CA ASN A 21 19.32 14.70 -16.46
C ASN A 21 18.09 15.09 -17.29
N HIS A 22 17.63 14.15 -18.12
CA HIS A 22 16.41 14.28 -18.91
C HIS A 22 15.50 13.06 -18.70
N ILE A 23 14.21 13.29 -18.56
CA ILE A 23 13.17 12.25 -18.45
C ILE A 23 12.26 12.31 -19.68
N CYS A 24 11.90 11.15 -20.24
CA CYS A 24 10.97 11.08 -21.37
C CYS A 24 9.53 11.43 -20.91
N ASN A 25 8.69 11.89 -21.83
CA ASN A 25 7.29 12.23 -21.52
C ASN A 25 6.50 11.03 -20.94
N GLU A 26 6.76 9.81 -21.41
CA GLU A 26 6.12 8.59 -20.90
C GLU A 26 6.40 8.41 -19.40
N CYS A 27 7.66 8.38 -18.98
CA CYS A 27 8.06 8.30 -17.58
C CYS A 27 7.58 9.52 -16.77
N TYR A 28 7.66 10.72 -17.35
CA TYR A 28 7.22 11.94 -16.68
C TYR A 28 5.72 11.92 -16.38
N ASN A 29 4.89 11.35 -17.25
CA ASN A 29 3.45 11.35 -17.07
C ASN A 29 3.01 10.56 -15.84
N HIS A 30 3.69 9.45 -15.53
CA HIS A 30 3.49 8.64 -14.32
C HIS A 30 3.89 9.34 -13.00
N LEU A 31 4.58 10.49 -13.06
CA LEU A 31 4.97 11.17 -11.83
C LEU A 31 3.78 11.93 -11.21
N PRO A 32 3.62 11.89 -9.88
CA PRO A 32 2.73 12.77 -9.14
C PRO A 32 3.00 14.25 -9.45
N GLN A 33 1.97 15.08 -9.48
CA GLN A 33 2.08 16.52 -9.75
C GLN A 33 2.97 17.22 -8.72
N LEU A 34 2.94 16.78 -7.46
CA LEU A 34 3.78 17.33 -6.39
C LEU A 34 5.27 17.06 -6.60
N ILE A 35 5.59 15.94 -7.24
CA ILE A 35 6.97 15.63 -7.65
C ILE A 35 7.35 16.44 -8.87
N LYS A 36 6.47 16.53 -9.88
CA LYS A 36 6.68 17.31 -11.11
C LYS A 36 7.04 18.77 -10.80
N GLU A 37 6.37 19.40 -9.83
CA GLU A 37 6.62 20.79 -9.39
C GLU A 37 8.03 21.00 -8.80
N LYS A 38 8.63 19.95 -8.22
CA LYS A 38 9.92 19.98 -7.54
C LYS A 38 10.90 18.96 -8.12
N ILE A 39 10.75 18.60 -9.40
CA ILE A 39 11.42 17.43 -9.99
C ILE A 39 12.95 17.47 -9.87
N ASN A 40 13.54 18.67 -9.87
CA ASN A 40 14.98 18.85 -9.70
C ASN A 40 15.51 18.54 -8.30
N ASN A 41 14.64 18.36 -7.31
CA ASN A 41 15.02 18.00 -5.95
C ASN A 41 15.17 16.49 -5.76
N TYR A 42 14.80 15.70 -6.77
CA TYR A 42 14.80 14.24 -6.70
C TYR A 42 15.90 13.67 -7.59
N MET A 43 16.51 12.60 -7.11
CA MET A 43 17.43 11.77 -7.86
C MET A 43 16.66 10.81 -8.79
N PRO A 44 17.28 10.35 -9.89
CA PRO A 44 16.63 9.42 -10.82
C PRO A 44 16.10 8.14 -10.18
N TYR A 45 16.78 7.60 -9.16
CA TYR A 45 16.34 6.36 -8.48
C TYR A 45 15.06 6.59 -7.67
N GLU A 46 14.90 7.75 -7.02
CA GLU A 46 13.68 8.13 -6.30
C GLU A 46 12.52 8.23 -7.28
N LEU A 47 12.72 8.96 -8.40
CA LEU A 47 11.75 9.09 -9.48
C LEU A 47 11.35 7.72 -10.06
N ASN A 48 12.31 6.81 -10.24
CA ASN A 48 12.02 5.45 -10.72
C ASN A 48 11.16 4.67 -9.71
N SER A 49 11.44 4.77 -8.41
CA SER A 49 10.65 4.13 -7.36
C SER A 49 9.17 4.56 -7.40
N TYR A 50 8.87 5.83 -7.67
CA TYR A 50 7.48 6.27 -7.87
C TYR A 50 6.85 5.66 -9.10
N ILE A 51 7.57 5.68 -10.22
CA ILE A 51 7.02 5.22 -11.50
C ILE A 51 6.72 3.72 -11.43
N GLU A 52 7.54 2.95 -10.71
CA GLU A 52 7.27 1.54 -10.44
C GLU A 52 6.02 1.36 -9.57
N TYR A 53 5.90 2.11 -8.48
CA TYR A 53 4.70 2.11 -7.63
C TYR A 53 3.44 2.49 -8.44
N ASP A 54 3.50 3.57 -9.21
CA ASP A 54 2.38 4.07 -10.03
C ASP A 54 1.94 3.02 -11.05
N LYS A 55 2.88 2.42 -11.79
CA LYS A 55 2.56 1.36 -12.77
C LYS A 55 1.90 0.14 -12.14
N LEU A 56 2.25 -0.18 -10.89
CA LEU A 56 1.71 -1.34 -10.19
C LEU A 56 0.32 -1.08 -9.62
N TYR A 57 0.07 0.13 -9.09
CA TYR A 57 -1.09 0.37 -8.25
C TYR A 57 -2.07 1.43 -8.79
N HIS A 58 -1.63 2.36 -9.63
CA HIS A 58 -2.42 3.56 -9.97
C HIS A 58 -3.83 3.23 -10.49
N ASN A 59 -3.94 2.34 -11.49
CA ASN A 59 -5.23 1.98 -12.07
C ASN A 59 -6.18 1.38 -11.03
N ASP A 60 -5.67 0.49 -10.16
CA ASP A 60 -6.48 -0.13 -9.12
C ASP A 60 -6.91 0.89 -8.05
N LEU A 61 -6.01 1.82 -7.69
CA LEU A 61 -6.29 2.85 -6.69
C LEU A 61 -7.28 3.89 -7.19
N ILE A 62 -7.13 4.36 -8.43
CA ILE A 62 -7.98 5.42 -8.99
C ILE A 62 -9.40 4.91 -9.24
N ASP A 63 -9.56 3.65 -9.68
CA ASP A 63 -10.86 3.07 -9.99
C ASP A 63 -11.75 2.92 -8.75
N ILE A 64 -11.14 2.56 -7.61
CA ILE A 64 -11.88 2.36 -6.35
C ILE A 64 -12.03 3.65 -5.53
N PHE A 65 -11.23 4.68 -5.82
CA PHE A 65 -11.20 5.89 -5.00
C PHE A 65 -12.56 6.58 -4.97
N THR A 66 -13.06 6.79 -3.76
CA THR A 66 -14.31 7.50 -3.49
C THR A 66 -14.08 8.48 -2.34
N LYS A 67 -14.17 9.77 -2.63
CA LYS A 67 -14.01 10.81 -1.62
C LYS A 67 -14.98 10.59 -0.45
N THR A 68 -14.43 10.48 0.75
CA THR A 68 -15.19 10.49 2.02
C THR A 68 -15.18 11.88 2.64
N CYS A 69 -14.01 12.52 2.69
CA CYS A 69 -13.86 13.90 3.17
C CYS A 69 -12.68 14.59 2.50
N SER A 70 -12.53 15.89 2.75
CA SER A 70 -11.40 16.67 2.23
C SER A 70 -11.08 17.86 3.12
N PHE A 71 -9.80 18.20 3.20
CA PHE A 71 -9.32 19.45 3.79
C PHE A 71 -8.37 20.15 2.80
N GLY A 72 -8.82 21.28 2.25
CA GLY A 72 -8.09 21.96 1.19
C GLY A 72 -7.91 21.04 -0.03
N GLU A 73 -6.68 20.88 -0.50
CA GLU A 73 -6.31 20.01 -1.62
C GLU A 73 -6.12 18.53 -1.21
N VAL A 74 -6.30 18.17 0.06
CA VAL A 74 -6.12 16.80 0.55
C VAL A 74 -7.49 16.14 0.64
N ILE A 75 -7.62 14.98 -0.01
CA ILE A 75 -8.85 14.22 -0.05
C ILE A 75 -8.59 12.84 0.56
N LEU A 76 -9.49 12.41 1.42
CA LEU A 76 -9.44 11.11 2.07
C LEU A 76 -10.58 10.22 1.56
N ASP A 77 -10.25 8.97 1.28
CA ASP A 77 -11.17 7.85 1.17
C ASP A 77 -10.98 6.96 2.40
N GLU A 78 -11.85 7.13 3.40
CA GLU A 78 -11.78 6.36 4.65
C GLU A 78 -12.14 4.89 4.42
N HIS A 79 -12.95 4.60 3.40
CA HIS A 79 -13.48 3.26 3.15
C HIS A 79 -12.41 2.35 2.52
N HIS A 80 -11.61 2.89 1.60
CA HIS A 80 -10.55 2.15 0.93
C HIS A 80 -9.16 2.42 1.52
N GLY A 81 -9.05 3.32 2.51
CA GLY A 81 -7.78 3.65 3.15
C GLY A 81 -6.83 4.37 2.20
N LEU A 82 -7.35 5.33 1.43
CA LEU A 82 -6.59 6.08 0.44
C LEU A 82 -6.57 7.57 0.77
N ILE A 83 -5.47 8.23 0.46
CA ILE A 83 -5.30 9.68 0.55
C ILE A 83 -4.79 10.19 -0.79
N ALA A 84 -5.33 11.32 -1.24
CA ALA A 84 -4.95 11.93 -2.50
C ALA A 84 -4.76 13.45 -2.37
N PHE A 85 -3.88 13.99 -3.20
CA PHE A 85 -3.69 15.43 -3.35
C PHE A 85 -4.26 15.91 -4.68
N CYS A 86 -5.40 16.57 -4.65
CA CYS A 86 -6.05 17.04 -5.87
C CYS A 86 -6.87 18.31 -5.62
N LYS A 87 -6.75 19.28 -6.54
CA LYS A 87 -7.54 20.52 -6.52
C LYS A 87 -8.97 20.33 -7.04
N ASN A 88 -9.13 19.46 -8.03
CA ASN A 88 -10.35 19.36 -8.83
C ASN A 88 -10.88 17.93 -8.81
N ILE A 89 -11.85 17.66 -7.94
CA ILE A 89 -12.65 16.43 -7.96
C ILE A 89 -13.97 16.69 -8.67
N LYS A 90 -14.45 15.68 -9.41
CA LYS A 90 -15.78 15.69 -10.03
C LYS A 90 -16.54 14.45 -9.57
N ASN A 91 -17.77 14.63 -9.10
CA ASN A 91 -18.64 13.53 -8.63
C ASN A 91 -17.93 12.60 -7.63
N ASP A 92 -17.20 13.18 -6.68
CA ASP A 92 -16.45 12.44 -5.64
C ASP A 92 -15.36 11.48 -6.15
N LYS A 93 -15.00 11.57 -7.44
CA LYS A 93 -13.92 10.83 -8.08
C LYS A 93 -12.73 11.71 -8.45
N LEU A 94 -11.54 11.11 -8.39
CA LEU A 94 -10.32 11.70 -8.91
C LEU A 94 -10.32 11.62 -10.45
N PRO A 95 -9.68 12.57 -11.15
CA PRO A 95 -9.43 12.42 -12.58
C PRO A 95 -8.38 11.34 -12.82
N ASP A 96 -8.51 10.52 -13.87
CA ASP A 96 -7.60 9.40 -14.21
C ASP A 96 -6.12 9.79 -14.28
N THR A 97 -5.84 11.08 -14.47
CA THR A 97 -4.49 11.68 -14.52
C THR A 97 -3.93 12.08 -13.14
N CYS A 98 -4.64 11.79 -12.04
CA CYS A 98 -4.22 12.11 -10.68
C CYS A 98 -3.34 10.99 -10.11
N HIS A 99 -2.04 11.14 -10.27
CA HIS A 99 -1.03 10.21 -9.75
C HIS A 99 -0.63 10.49 -8.29
N ASP A 100 -1.14 11.55 -7.68
CA ASP A 100 -0.89 11.90 -6.27
C ASP A 100 -1.83 11.14 -5.32
N ILE A 101 -1.91 9.80 -5.47
CA ILE A 101 -2.77 8.90 -4.69
C ILE A 101 -1.94 7.84 -3.96
N TYR A 102 -2.19 7.68 -2.66
CA TYR A 102 -1.40 6.83 -1.78
C TYR A 102 -2.29 6.06 -0.80
N LYS A 103 -1.82 4.90 -0.35
CA LYS A 103 -2.46 4.18 0.74
C LYS A 103 -2.09 4.83 2.06
N VAL A 104 -3.07 5.03 2.95
CA VAL A 104 -2.83 5.65 4.26
C VAL A 104 -1.98 4.76 5.19
N LEU A 105 -1.97 3.45 4.95
CA LEU A 105 -1.11 2.51 5.68
C LEU A 105 0.38 2.75 5.44
N GLU A 106 0.71 3.36 4.30
CA GLU A 106 2.09 3.62 3.92
C GLU A 106 2.64 4.85 4.65
N ILE A 107 1.79 5.64 5.32
CA ILE A 107 2.20 6.81 6.10
C ILE A 107 3.06 6.36 7.29
N GLU A 108 4.29 6.83 7.34
CA GLU A 108 5.19 6.69 8.48
C GLU A 108 5.06 7.87 9.44
N ASP A 109 5.06 9.08 8.88
CA ASP A 109 5.04 10.33 9.63
C ASP A 109 4.06 11.33 8.98
N PHE A 110 3.44 12.14 9.83
CA PHE A 110 2.44 13.12 9.44
C PHE A 110 2.53 14.34 10.35
N ASP A 111 2.70 15.51 9.75
CA ASP A 111 2.79 16.78 10.45
C ASP A 111 2.01 17.89 9.74
N LEU A 112 1.61 18.88 10.52
CA LEU A 112 0.87 20.04 10.08
C LEU A 112 1.49 21.31 10.66
N ALA A 113 1.83 22.23 9.77
CA ALA A 113 2.42 23.50 10.14
C ALA A 113 1.55 24.65 9.64
N MET A 114 1.31 25.63 10.50
CA MET A 114 0.74 26.92 10.10
C MET A 114 1.87 27.80 9.56
N LYS A 115 1.66 28.42 8.39
CA LYS A 115 2.60 29.32 7.72
C LYS A 115 1.97 30.69 7.51
N ASN A 116 2.82 31.71 7.43
CA ASN A 116 2.43 33.08 7.09
C ASN A 116 1.25 33.62 7.93
N PRO A 117 1.24 33.49 9.27
CA PRO A 117 0.13 33.97 10.07
C PRO A 117 0.02 35.50 9.96
N SER A 118 -1.20 35.99 9.76
CA SER A 118 -1.53 37.40 9.69
C SER A 118 -2.79 37.68 10.51
N ILE A 119 -2.90 38.88 11.10
CA ILE A 119 -4.05 39.26 11.92
C ILE A 119 -5.05 40.01 11.04
N TYR A 120 -6.31 39.57 11.06
CA TYR A 120 -7.41 40.22 10.36
C TYR A 120 -8.68 40.18 11.22
N HIS A 121 -9.23 41.35 11.56
CA HIS A 121 -10.46 41.51 12.36
C HIS A 121 -10.61 40.49 13.51
N ASN A 122 -9.71 40.55 14.50
CA ASN A 122 -9.66 39.66 15.69
C ASN A 122 -9.50 38.16 15.39
N SER A 123 -9.07 37.79 14.19
CA SER A 123 -8.78 36.42 13.79
C SER A 123 -7.35 36.33 13.28
N VAL A 124 -6.75 35.15 13.37
CA VAL A 124 -5.49 34.84 12.68
C VAL A 124 -5.83 34.13 11.37
N ILE A 125 -5.30 34.61 10.26
CA ILE A 125 -5.40 33.97 8.96
C ILE A 125 -4.02 33.39 8.63
N ALA A 126 -3.94 32.10 8.33
CA ALA A 126 -2.69 31.42 8.04
C ALA A 126 -2.86 30.41 6.90
N ASP A 127 -1.76 30.10 6.23
CA ASP A 127 -1.69 28.96 5.33
C ASP A 127 -1.47 27.67 6.12
N ILE A 128 -2.09 26.57 5.71
CA ILE A 128 -1.87 25.25 6.30
C ILE A 128 -0.96 24.45 5.39
N GLU A 129 0.24 24.16 5.87
CA GLU A 129 1.20 23.24 5.26
C GLU A 129 1.06 21.86 5.89
N MET A 130 1.05 20.84 5.05
CA MET A 130 1.05 19.44 5.45
C MET A 130 2.38 18.80 5.02
N SER A 131 2.95 18.01 5.91
CA SER A 131 4.09 17.13 5.64
C SER A 131 3.66 15.68 5.86
N ILE A 132 3.82 14.82 4.86
CA ILE A 132 3.56 13.37 5.01
C ILE A 132 4.78 12.62 4.49
N VAL A 133 5.24 11.65 5.27
CA VAL A 133 6.25 10.68 4.85
C VAL A 133 5.58 9.35 4.63
N PHE A 134 5.81 8.74 3.47
CA PHE A 134 5.35 7.40 3.13
C PHE A 134 6.57 6.49 2.95
N HIS A 135 6.45 5.22 3.33
CA HIS A 135 7.52 4.23 3.13
C HIS A 135 7.44 3.49 1.80
N ASN A 136 6.26 3.48 1.16
CA ASN A 136 6.07 2.88 -0.15
C ASN A 136 5.01 3.65 -0.97
N PRO A 137 5.42 4.40 -2.00
CA PRO A 137 6.83 4.66 -2.35
C PRO A 137 7.51 5.50 -1.25
N ASP A 138 8.83 5.36 -1.10
CA ASP A 138 9.60 6.18 -0.16
C ASP A 138 9.53 7.66 -0.60
N ILE A 139 8.66 8.44 0.06
CA ILE A 139 8.40 9.85 -0.28
C ILE A 139 8.13 10.70 0.91
N LYS A 140 8.71 11.90 0.87
CA LYS A 140 8.28 13.03 1.66
C LYS A 140 7.54 14.06 0.82
N ILE A 141 6.24 14.22 1.09
CA ILE A 141 5.43 15.29 0.53
C ILE A 141 5.39 16.43 1.53
N THR A 142 5.67 17.65 1.08
CA THR A 142 5.45 18.87 1.88
C THR A 142 4.83 19.95 1.01
N LYS A 143 3.62 20.37 1.36
CA LYS A 143 2.79 21.26 0.53
C LYS A 143 1.86 22.11 1.39
N VAL A 144 1.69 23.39 1.01
CA VAL A 144 0.55 24.19 1.47
C VAL A 144 -0.72 23.62 0.83
N VAL A 145 -1.61 23.08 1.66
CA VAL A 145 -2.82 22.38 1.23
C VAL A 145 -4.06 23.27 1.31
N LYS A 146 -4.02 24.33 2.10
CA LYS A 146 -5.12 25.30 2.23
C LYS A 146 -4.56 26.68 2.51
N HIS A 147 -4.98 27.66 1.71
CA HIS A 147 -4.59 29.05 1.87
C HIS A 147 -5.61 29.83 2.70
N HIS A 148 -5.11 30.81 3.45
CA HIS A 148 -5.94 31.77 4.20
C HIS A 148 -6.97 31.13 5.15
N GLU A 149 -6.58 30.08 5.87
CA GLU A 149 -7.45 29.44 6.85
C GLU A 149 -7.62 30.31 8.09
N LYS A 150 -8.88 30.49 8.48
CA LYS A 150 -9.23 31.26 9.67
C LYS A 150 -8.98 30.41 10.92
N CYS A 151 -8.14 30.94 11.80
CA CYS A 151 -7.73 30.34 13.06
C CYS A 151 -8.18 31.23 14.23
N GLU A 152 -8.38 30.60 15.39
CA GLU A 152 -8.72 31.34 16.61
C GLU A 152 -7.49 32.09 17.10
N ALA A 153 -7.66 33.38 17.39
CA ALA A 153 -6.60 34.22 17.94
C ALA A 153 -6.59 34.11 19.46
N ILE A 154 -5.47 33.68 20.03
CA ILE A 154 -5.25 33.62 21.47
C ILE A 154 -4.50 34.89 21.87
N ARG A 155 -5.13 35.79 22.63
CA ARG A 155 -4.45 37.00 23.10
C ARG A 155 -3.40 36.64 24.15
N THR A 156 -2.16 37.11 23.96
CA THR A 156 -1.05 36.89 24.90
C THR A 156 -0.43 38.21 25.34
N ASN A 157 0.41 38.16 26.37
CA ASN A 157 1.15 39.34 26.87
C ASN A 157 2.13 39.91 25.82
N LYS A 158 2.48 39.13 24.79
CA LYS A 158 3.39 39.51 23.69
C LYS A 158 2.65 39.83 22.39
N GLY A 159 1.32 39.84 22.39
CA GLY A 159 0.49 40.11 21.20
C GLY A 159 -0.62 39.08 21.03
N TYR A 160 -0.60 38.36 19.91
CA TYR A 160 -1.54 37.29 19.61
C TYR A 160 -0.76 36.02 19.25
N ASP A 161 -1.23 34.91 19.79
CA ASP A 161 -0.90 33.54 19.42
C ASP A 161 -2.12 32.93 18.70
N TYR A 162 -2.07 31.68 18.28
CA TYR A 162 -3.15 31.04 17.55
C TYR A 162 -3.28 29.56 17.85
N SER A 163 -4.49 29.02 17.73
CA SER A 163 -4.75 27.58 17.78
C SER A 163 -4.90 26.99 16.39
N ILE A 164 -4.55 25.72 16.25
CA ILE A 164 -4.86 24.93 15.07
C ILE A 164 -6.40 24.86 14.92
N PRO A 165 -6.95 25.11 13.72
CA PRO A 165 -8.40 25.01 13.49
C PRO A 165 -8.95 23.66 13.93
N PRO A 166 -10.05 23.60 14.71
CA PRO A 166 -10.63 22.32 15.19
C PRO A 166 -10.96 21.32 14.07
N ILE A 167 -11.33 21.82 12.90
CA ILE A 167 -11.59 21.01 11.70
C ILE A 167 -10.36 20.21 11.26
N LEU A 168 -9.16 20.75 11.49
CA LEU A 168 -7.91 20.08 11.16
C LEU A 168 -7.66 18.91 12.09
N SER A 169 -7.89 19.08 13.40
CA SER A 169 -7.82 17.98 14.38
C SER A 169 -8.81 16.86 14.05
N ILE A 170 -10.02 17.21 13.59
CA ILE A 170 -10.99 16.21 13.12
C ILE A 170 -10.45 15.47 11.90
N PHE A 171 -9.90 16.19 10.92
CA PHE A 171 -9.35 15.60 9.70
C PHE A 171 -8.19 14.62 10.00
N VAL A 172 -7.27 14.99 10.89
CA VAL A 172 -6.21 14.07 11.36
C VAL A 172 -6.80 12.83 12.00
N GLY A 173 -7.79 12.98 12.88
CA GLY A 173 -8.49 11.84 13.47
C GLY A 173 -9.21 10.95 12.44
N MET A 174 -9.60 11.49 11.28
CA MET A 174 -10.14 10.68 10.17
C MET A 174 -9.05 9.90 9.45
N ILE A 175 -7.85 10.48 9.26
CA ILE A 175 -6.70 9.75 8.72
C ILE A 175 -6.35 8.57 9.63
N ASP A 176 -6.27 8.79 10.94
CA ASP A 176 -5.96 7.72 11.91
C ASP A 176 -6.99 6.59 11.87
N LYS A 177 -8.29 6.92 11.78
CA LYS A 177 -9.35 5.93 11.61
C LYS A 177 -9.24 5.17 10.30
N ALA A 178 -8.92 5.85 9.20
CA ALA A 178 -8.71 5.21 7.90
C ALA A 178 -7.54 4.22 7.97
N ARG A 179 -6.44 4.59 8.65
CA ARG A 179 -5.27 3.72 8.91
C ARG A 179 -5.66 2.50 9.72
N GLU A 180 -6.38 2.68 10.83
CA GLU A 180 -6.82 1.57 11.68
C GLU A 180 -7.71 0.57 10.91
N ARG A 181 -8.65 1.07 10.11
CA ARG A 181 -9.53 0.21 9.28
C ARG A 181 -8.75 -0.54 8.22
N ALA A 182 -7.87 0.16 7.49
CA ALA A 182 -7.04 -0.46 6.48
C ALA A 182 -6.16 -1.57 7.09
N TYR A 183 -5.58 -1.32 8.28
CA TYR A 183 -4.75 -2.29 8.98
C TYR A 183 -5.53 -3.55 9.36
N LYS A 184 -6.75 -3.37 9.91
CA LYS A 184 -7.65 -4.48 10.23
C LYS A 184 -8.00 -5.29 8.98
N LYS A 185 -8.28 -4.62 7.85
CA LYS A 185 -8.58 -5.29 6.58
C LYS A 185 -7.40 -6.12 6.09
N GLU A 186 -6.18 -5.60 6.17
CA GLU A 186 -4.98 -6.32 5.76
C GLU A 186 -4.67 -7.51 6.67
N CYS A 187 -4.83 -7.35 7.99
CA CYS A 187 -4.71 -8.45 8.94
C CYS A 187 -5.73 -9.56 8.66
N ASN A 188 -6.98 -9.20 8.36
CA ASN A 188 -8.02 -10.17 8.00
C ASN A 188 -7.68 -10.89 6.69
N ASN A 189 -7.22 -10.16 5.66
CA ASN A 189 -6.80 -10.75 4.39
C ASN A 189 -5.65 -11.75 4.57
N LEU A 190 -4.68 -11.42 5.45
CA LEU A 190 -3.59 -12.34 5.78
C LEU A 190 -4.12 -13.60 6.49
N TYR A 191 -5.02 -13.43 7.45
CA TYR A 191 -5.64 -14.56 8.14
C TYR A 191 -6.40 -15.46 7.16
N GLU A 192 -7.22 -14.89 6.28
CA GLU A 192 -7.94 -15.62 5.23
C GLU A 192 -6.97 -16.32 4.27
N PHE A 193 -5.87 -15.68 3.89
CA PHE A 193 -4.84 -16.31 3.04
C PHE A 193 -4.21 -17.52 3.73
N PHE A 194 -3.82 -17.40 5.00
CA PHE A 194 -3.25 -18.51 5.75
C PHE A 194 -4.27 -19.63 5.94
N ASP A 195 -5.54 -19.31 6.20
CA ASP A 195 -6.60 -20.29 6.33
C ASP A 195 -6.84 -21.05 5.01
N LEU A 196 -6.90 -20.34 3.88
CA LEU A 196 -6.99 -20.93 2.54
C LEU A 196 -5.80 -21.83 2.21
N LYS A 197 -4.58 -21.39 2.56
CA LYS A 197 -3.37 -22.20 2.37
C LYS A 197 -3.43 -23.48 3.20
N ASN A 198 -3.78 -23.36 4.49
CA ASN A 198 -3.92 -24.51 5.39
C ASN A 198 -5.00 -25.48 4.88
N LYS A 199 -6.13 -24.96 4.38
CA LYS A 199 -7.19 -25.76 3.78
C LYS A 199 -6.69 -26.50 2.52
N LYS A 200 -5.95 -25.83 1.64
CA LYS A 200 -5.38 -26.45 0.44
C LYS A 200 -4.37 -27.56 0.79
N GLU A 201 -3.49 -27.31 1.76
CA GLU A 201 -2.54 -28.32 2.25
C GLU A 201 -3.25 -29.53 2.85
N TYR A 202 -4.33 -29.29 3.61
CA TYR A 202 -5.18 -30.35 4.16
C TYR A 202 -5.87 -31.20 3.09
N GLU A 203 -6.49 -30.57 2.09
CA GLU A 203 -7.13 -31.28 0.97
C GLU A 203 -6.12 -32.08 0.13
N LEU A 204 -4.93 -31.52 -0.12
CA LEU A 204 -3.87 -32.23 -0.83
C LEU A 204 -3.35 -33.44 -0.05
N ALA A 205 -3.27 -33.33 1.28
CA ALA A 205 -2.88 -34.43 2.15
C ALA A 205 -3.91 -35.58 2.13
N LYS A 206 -5.22 -35.25 2.16
CA LYS A 206 -6.30 -36.23 1.98
C LYS A 206 -6.20 -36.95 0.63
N ALA A 207 -6.03 -36.20 -0.45
CA ALA A 207 -5.87 -36.78 -1.79
C ALA A 207 -4.62 -37.67 -1.90
N THR A 208 -3.51 -37.28 -1.27
CA THR A 208 -2.25 -38.04 -1.28
C THR A 208 -2.38 -39.38 -0.56
N LEU A 209 -3.08 -39.40 0.58
CA LEU A 209 -3.33 -40.64 1.34
C LEU A 209 -4.60 -41.37 0.91
N MET A 210 -5.32 -40.83 -0.07
CA MET A 210 -6.57 -41.39 -0.61
C MET A 210 -7.61 -41.64 0.50
N VAL A 211 -7.80 -40.66 1.39
CA VAL A 211 -8.77 -40.70 2.48
C VAL A 211 -9.84 -39.64 2.33
N ASP A 212 -11.05 -39.97 2.73
CA ASP A 212 -12.19 -39.04 2.77
C ASP A 212 -12.20 -38.23 4.08
N ASP A 213 -13.29 -37.55 4.42
CA ASP A 213 -13.38 -36.76 5.66
C ASP A 213 -13.54 -37.61 6.93
N TYR A 214 -13.86 -38.90 6.78
CA TYR A 214 -14.06 -39.84 7.88
C TYR A 214 -12.84 -40.77 8.02
N TYR A 215 -11.84 -40.31 8.77
CA TYR A 215 -10.65 -41.11 9.10
C TYR A 215 -10.29 -40.97 10.58
N ASP A 216 -9.62 -42.00 11.11
CA ASP A 216 -8.97 -41.98 12.41
C ASP A 216 -7.46 -42.23 12.28
N GLU A 217 -6.74 -42.25 13.41
CA GLU A 217 -5.29 -42.46 13.39
C GLU A 217 -4.91 -43.86 12.83
N GLN A 218 -5.77 -44.86 13.00
CA GLN A 218 -5.52 -46.20 12.50
C GLN A 218 -5.62 -46.25 10.98
N ILE A 219 -6.70 -45.70 10.40
CA ILE A 219 -6.90 -45.59 8.95
C ILE A 219 -5.73 -44.86 8.29
N LEU A 220 -5.29 -43.73 8.87
CA LEU A 220 -4.13 -42.99 8.35
C LEU A 220 -2.84 -43.82 8.36
N LYS A 221 -2.58 -44.59 9.43
CA LYS A 221 -1.39 -45.44 9.53
C LYS A 221 -1.43 -46.57 8.50
N GLU A 222 -2.58 -47.20 8.32
CA GLU A 222 -2.77 -48.28 7.36
C GLU A 222 -2.56 -47.80 5.92
N GLN A 223 -3.18 -46.67 5.53
CA GLN A 223 -3.01 -46.11 4.18
C GLN A 223 -1.57 -45.66 3.93
N ARG A 224 -0.95 -44.97 4.89
CA ARG A 224 0.47 -44.58 4.79
C ARG A 224 1.36 -45.79 4.55
N ASN A 225 1.23 -46.84 5.36
CA ASN A 225 2.08 -48.03 5.26
C ASN A 225 1.86 -48.76 3.93
N LYS A 226 0.60 -48.84 3.46
CA LYS A 226 0.27 -49.42 2.15
C LYS A 226 0.95 -48.65 1.01
N LEU A 227 0.87 -47.32 1.01
CA LEU A 227 1.47 -46.49 -0.03
C LEU A 227 3.00 -46.52 0.03
N LEU A 228 3.62 -46.48 1.21
CA LEU A 228 5.08 -46.61 1.35
C LEU A 228 5.61 -47.95 0.84
N LYS A 229 4.82 -49.03 0.98
CA LYS A 229 5.19 -50.34 0.42
C LYS A 229 5.17 -50.33 -1.12
N ILE A 230 4.21 -49.65 -1.73
CA ILE A 230 4.11 -49.52 -3.20
C ILE A 230 5.29 -48.73 -3.77
N TYR A 231 5.75 -47.69 -3.06
CA TYR A 231 6.88 -46.85 -3.47
C TYR A 231 8.20 -47.23 -2.78
N HIS A 232 8.36 -48.51 -2.44
CA HIS A 232 9.60 -49.02 -1.87
C HIS A 232 10.68 -49.18 -2.98
N PRO A 233 11.96 -48.88 -2.71
CA PRO A 233 13.04 -49.03 -3.70
C PRO A 233 13.16 -50.43 -4.32
N ASP A 234 12.72 -51.46 -3.60
CA ASP A 234 12.77 -52.86 -4.05
C ASP A 234 11.73 -53.22 -5.12
N GLU A 235 10.77 -52.34 -5.41
CA GLU A 235 9.66 -52.59 -6.36
C GLU A 235 10.01 -52.28 -7.83
N ASN A 236 11.30 -52.25 -8.21
CA ASN A 236 11.79 -51.90 -9.55
C ASN A 236 11.35 -50.52 -10.08
N ILE A 237 11.08 -49.58 -9.17
CA ILE A 237 10.77 -48.17 -9.48
C ILE A 237 12.05 -47.35 -9.35
N ASP A 238 12.21 -46.32 -10.18
CA ASP A 238 13.32 -45.37 -10.09
C ASP A 238 13.46 -44.80 -8.66
N GLU A 239 14.67 -44.89 -8.11
CA GLU A 239 14.96 -44.53 -6.71
C GLU A 239 14.61 -43.07 -6.39
N SER A 240 14.79 -42.16 -7.35
CA SER A 240 14.45 -40.73 -7.17
C SER A 240 12.94 -40.51 -7.06
N ILE A 241 12.15 -41.34 -7.77
CA ILE A 241 10.69 -41.34 -7.69
C ILE A 241 10.26 -41.89 -6.33
N CYS A 242 10.80 -43.02 -5.89
CA CYS A 242 10.52 -43.62 -4.59
C CYS A 242 10.77 -42.64 -3.44
N LEU A 243 11.91 -41.95 -3.44
CA LEU A 243 12.27 -40.97 -2.42
C LEU A 243 11.26 -39.80 -2.39
N LYS A 244 10.94 -39.25 -3.56
CA LYS A 244 10.02 -38.12 -3.70
C LYS A 244 8.61 -38.45 -3.20
N TYR A 245 8.07 -39.61 -3.57
CA TYR A 245 6.73 -40.01 -3.14
C TYR A 245 6.68 -40.43 -1.67
N SER A 246 7.72 -41.11 -1.17
CA SER A 246 7.83 -41.45 0.25
C SER A 246 7.84 -40.21 1.15
N GLN A 247 8.54 -39.15 0.74
CA GLN A 247 8.51 -37.86 1.44
C GLN A 247 7.09 -37.27 1.45
N LYS A 248 6.43 -37.17 0.29
CA LYS A 248 5.07 -36.64 0.19
C LYS A 248 4.05 -37.41 1.03
N ILE A 249 4.11 -38.74 1.02
CA ILE A 249 3.23 -39.60 1.83
C ILE A 249 3.42 -39.32 3.31
N ASN A 250 4.67 -39.20 3.78
CA ASN A 250 4.96 -38.92 5.17
C ASN A 250 4.56 -37.49 5.59
N GLU A 251 4.72 -36.50 4.71
CA GLU A 251 4.25 -35.14 4.95
C GLU A 251 2.73 -35.08 5.05
N ALA A 252 2.02 -35.71 4.11
CA ALA A 252 0.55 -35.82 4.15
C ALA A 252 0.06 -36.47 5.45
N TYR A 253 0.71 -37.56 5.88
CA TYR A 253 0.41 -38.21 7.15
C TYR A 253 0.59 -37.26 8.35
N LYS A 254 1.67 -36.45 8.38
CA LYS A 254 1.89 -35.48 9.46
C LYS A 254 0.81 -34.41 9.50
N VAL A 255 0.40 -33.88 8.34
CA VAL A 255 -0.65 -32.86 8.22
C VAL A 255 -1.99 -33.39 8.76
N LEU A 256 -2.44 -34.55 8.29
CA LEU A 256 -3.71 -35.14 8.74
C LEU A 256 -3.67 -35.57 10.21
N LYS A 257 -2.53 -36.10 10.68
CA LYS A 257 -2.36 -36.47 12.09
C LYS A 257 -2.40 -35.26 13.03
N LYS A 258 -1.84 -34.11 12.61
CA LYS A 258 -1.90 -32.88 13.41
C LYS A 258 -3.35 -32.44 13.59
N LYS A 259 -4.16 -32.50 12.53
CA LYS A 259 -5.60 -32.16 12.57
C LYS A 259 -6.40 -33.02 13.57
N LEU A 260 -6.09 -34.32 13.68
CA LEU A 260 -6.73 -35.20 14.67
C LEU A 260 -6.42 -34.83 16.13
N LYS A 261 -5.33 -34.12 16.39
CA LYS A 261 -4.88 -33.74 17.73
C LYS A 261 -5.35 -32.37 18.20
N GLY A 262 -5.93 -31.56 17.30
CA GLY A 262 -6.15 -30.12 17.50
C GLY A 262 -5.00 -29.30 16.96
#